data_AF-A0A5C5TEE1-F1
#
_entry.id   AF-A0A5C5TEE1-F1
#
_cell.length_a   1.000
_cell.length_b   1.000
_cell.length_c   1.000
_cell.angle_alpha   90.00
_cell.angle_beta   90.00
_cell.angle_gamma   90.00
#
_symmetry.space_group_name_H-M   'P 1'
#
loop_
_entity.id
_entity.type
_entity.pdbx_description
1 polymer ?
#
loop_
_entity_poly.entity_id
_entity_poly.type
_entity_poly.pdbx_seq_one_letter_code
_entity_poly.pdbx_strand_id
1 'polypeptide(L)'
;MSKTFCALPFQHLCIGPEGTARVCCVAHDLVSEHGAPMSLNLHSMDEIWNSAYMRGVRRGMLKGERISACEVCYESEAASGQSYRTHTGLEPISGRRQTPASMGKYGTTSGYRVDQRPRFIKLEISNLCNLKCRMCYGAASSQIERDPVHSRWSGGVEPLHAIWRGRSARLGPEPRIGVRVSGMYPHEYYDNAVRSWTDGHAIFSVPLHAGTHLDSLEITFHRAGVKGQRYQVVINGRPVAKGVLLNAEHPVSIDLDDIEGGSELIVEVLSNKIIEKAGEPERGVPLSAIVLHRHIPETMTGETTRPQLLSRQLGGEGPWYMDDGKVFDDVLKSVDTLERLYITGGEPLINERVAEILEYLVDTGAAGRIHLELSTNCTSVDARYIERIKKFRRVELLLSLDAVGDTYEYIRYPARWSVVDANVRKLKHEHGLVCKVPPVVQVYNILGLVDLYRYCDAMDFEVTMNILHMPDRLAIHHLPPRVRKAAAARLLDYHDTDCRPFSKPSVLSLARYLDGLDTPFNRDVVRELMLFTNDLDAGRGQSFRRTHAELVQLLAEDGFEWTDETRFAAGALKMRPARERDYAWL
;
A
#
# COMPACT_ATOMS: atom_id res chain seq x y z
N MET A 1 29.78 -16.57 -11.36
CA MET A 1 28.64 -16.60 -10.42
C MET A 1 27.45 -17.24 -11.11
N SER A 2 26.52 -17.88 -10.37
CA SER A 2 25.29 -18.41 -10.97
C SER A 2 24.48 -17.29 -11.60
N LYS A 3 24.02 -17.48 -12.85
CA LYS A 3 23.29 -16.46 -13.61
C LYS A 3 21.89 -16.19 -13.07
N THR A 4 21.32 -17.10 -12.26
CA THR A 4 19.91 -17.04 -11.83
C THR A 4 19.72 -17.14 -10.32
N PHE A 5 20.71 -17.61 -9.56
CA PHE A 5 20.55 -17.86 -8.12
C PHE A 5 20.16 -16.61 -7.29
N CYS A 6 19.27 -16.83 -6.33
CA CYS A 6 18.83 -15.90 -5.29
C CYS A 6 18.55 -16.69 -4.00
N ALA A 7 19.01 -16.21 -2.85
CA ALA A 7 18.75 -16.85 -1.56
C ALA A 7 17.43 -16.39 -0.90
N LEU A 8 16.78 -15.33 -1.41
CA LEU A 8 15.55 -14.81 -0.83
C LEU A 8 14.42 -15.83 -0.73
N PRO A 9 14.14 -16.69 -1.73
CA PRO A 9 13.09 -17.73 -1.58
C PRO A 9 13.32 -18.71 -0.42
N PHE A 10 14.53 -18.77 0.15
CA PHE A 10 14.91 -19.64 1.26
C PHE A 10 15.00 -18.91 2.60
N GLN A 11 15.00 -17.58 2.60
CA GLN A 11 15.21 -16.78 3.82
C GLN A 11 14.18 -15.69 4.04
N HIS A 12 13.42 -15.32 3.01
CA HIS A 12 12.60 -14.12 2.98
C HIS A 12 11.20 -14.33 2.44
N LEU A 13 10.24 -13.62 3.04
CA LEU A 13 8.88 -13.50 2.55
C LEU A 13 8.37 -12.06 2.73
N CYS A 14 7.65 -11.55 1.73
CA CYS A 14 6.93 -10.28 1.81
C CYS A 14 5.44 -10.54 2.00
N ILE A 15 4.82 -9.87 2.96
CA ILE A 15 3.38 -9.93 3.23
C ILE A 15 2.77 -8.54 3.06
N GLY A 16 1.76 -8.43 2.19
CA GLY A 16 0.97 -7.22 1.96
C GLY A 16 -0.10 -6.97 3.03
N PRO A 17 -0.75 -5.78 3.03
CA PRO A 17 -1.84 -5.49 3.96
C PRO A 17 -3.04 -6.43 3.75
N GLU A 18 -3.24 -6.96 2.54
CA GLU A 18 -4.25 -7.96 2.21
C GLU A 18 -3.88 -9.39 2.67
N GLY A 19 -2.74 -9.54 3.35
CA GLY A 19 -2.18 -10.81 3.77
C GLY A 19 -1.58 -11.63 2.64
N THR A 20 -1.67 -11.15 1.39
CA THR A 20 -1.08 -11.79 0.22
C THR A 20 0.43 -11.79 0.32
N ALA A 21 1.05 -12.86 -0.18
CA ALA A 21 2.49 -13.04 -0.08
C ALA A 21 3.19 -12.89 -1.43
N ARG A 22 4.42 -12.39 -1.40
CA ARG A 22 5.36 -12.37 -2.53
C ARG A 22 6.70 -12.97 -2.11
N VAL A 23 7.42 -13.55 -3.07
CA VAL A 23 8.78 -14.09 -2.85
C VAL A 23 9.74 -12.99 -2.34
N CYS A 24 9.64 -11.78 -2.88
CA CYS A 24 10.39 -10.61 -2.44
C CYS A 24 9.67 -9.31 -2.86
N CYS A 25 10.21 -8.16 -2.45
CA CYS A 25 9.57 -6.86 -2.68
C CYS A 25 9.54 -6.41 -4.14
N VAL A 26 10.39 -6.98 -5.00
CA VAL A 26 10.43 -6.67 -6.44
C VAL A 26 9.80 -7.76 -7.31
N ALA A 27 9.35 -8.87 -6.70
CA ALA A 27 8.66 -9.91 -7.45
C ALA A 27 7.27 -9.41 -7.88
N HIS A 28 6.90 -9.62 -9.14
CA HIS A 28 5.59 -9.20 -9.64
C HIS A 28 4.47 -10.18 -9.27
N ASP A 29 4.78 -11.48 -9.22
CA ASP A 29 3.81 -12.53 -8.93
C ASP A 29 3.51 -12.64 -7.43
N LEU A 30 2.25 -12.89 -7.11
CA LEU A 30 1.83 -13.36 -5.79
C LEU A 30 2.12 -14.86 -5.64
N VAL A 31 2.49 -15.26 -4.43
CA VAL A 31 2.52 -16.67 -4.04
C VAL A 31 1.12 -17.22 -4.19
N SER A 32 0.98 -18.28 -4.99
CA SER A 32 -0.32 -18.80 -5.38
C SER A 32 -0.39 -20.33 -5.43
N GLU A 33 -1.57 -20.89 -5.19
CA GLU A 33 -1.86 -22.32 -5.39
C GLU A 33 -3.14 -22.47 -6.20
N HIS A 34 -3.16 -23.41 -7.15
CA HIS A 34 -4.32 -23.65 -8.03
C HIS A 34 -4.84 -22.38 -8.75
N GLY A 35 -3.92 -21.49 -9.14
CA GLY A 35 -4.26 -20.21 -9.78
C GLY A 35 -4.71 -19.13 -8.79
N ALA A 36 -4.58 -19.38 -7.47
CA ALA A 36 -5.06 -18.49 -6.42
C ALA A 36 -4.01 -17.84 -5.56
N PRO A 37 -4.02 -16.50 -5.37
CA PRO A 37 -3.18 -15.87 -4.37
C PRO A 37 -3.43 -16.50 -2.99
N MET A 38 -2.36 -16.90 -2.32
CA MET A 38 -2.44 -17.29 -0.91
C MET A 38 -2.39 -16.04 -0.05
N SER A 39 -3.16 -16.03 1.04
CA SER A 39 -3.21 -14.93 2.01
C SER A 39 -3.19 -15.43 3.45
N LEU A 40 -2.56 -14.68 4.35
CA LEU A 40 -2.60 -14.91 5.81
C LEU A 40 -4.00 -14.81 6.42
N ASN A 41 -4.95 -14.17 5.72
CA ASN A 41 -6.36 -14.19 6.12
C ASN A 41 -6.99 -15.58 6.04
N LEU A 42 -6.39 -16.48 5.25
CA LEU A 42 -6.94 -17.82 4.98
C LEU A 42 -5.99 -18.96 5.37
N HIS A 43 -4.68 -18.71 5.26
CA HIS A 43 -3.64 -19.70 5.43
C HIS A 43 -2.75 -19.32 6.61
N SER A 44 -2.06 -20.29 7.17
CA SER A 44 -0.93 -20.07 8.05
C SER A 44 0.31 -19.61 7.27
N MET A 45 1.23 -18.97 7.98
CA MET A 45 2.52 -18.57 7.41
C MET A 45 3.32 -19.79 6.91
N ASP A 46 3.25 -20.96 7.56
CA ASP A 46 3.97 -22.16 7.08
C ASP A 46 3.38 -22.71 5.77
N GLU A 47 2.05 -22.71 5.64
CA GLU A 47 1.38 -23.13 4.40
C GLU A 47 1.80 -22.24 3.22
N ILE A 48 1.84 -20.92 3.41
CA ILE A 48 2.33 -20.00 2.40
C ILE A 48 3.82 -20.23 2.12
N TRP A 49 4.64 -20.31 3.18
CA TRP A 49 6.09 -20.45 3.10
C TRP A 49 6.53 -21.74 2.40
N ASN A 50 5.78 -22.82 2.56
CA ASN A 50 6.07 -24.13 2.02
C ASN A 50 5.05 -24.62 0.98
N SER A 51 4.30 -23.68 0.39
CA SER A 51 3.40 -23.90 -0.75
C SER A 51 4.09 -24.56 -1.94
N ALA A 52 3.31 -25.20 -2.80
CA ALA A 52 3.79 -25.78 -4.05
C ALA A 52 4.52 -24.74 -4.91
N TYR A 53 4.01 -23.49 -4.94
CA TYR A 53 4.66 -22.37 -5.62
C TYR A 53 6.04 -22.06 -5.06
N MET A 54 6.17 -21.84 -3.74
CA MET A 54 7.47 -21.51 -3.13
C MET A 54 8.48 -22.66 -3.29
N ARG A 55 8.04 -23.92 -3.15
CA ARG A 55 8.88 -25.10 -3.41
C ARG A 55 9.31 -25.17 -4.88
N GLY A 56 8.43 -24.81 -5.82
CA GLY A 56 8.72 -24.68 -7.25
C GLY A 56 9.78 -23.63 -7.54
N VAL A 57 9.65 -22.43 -6.95
CA VAL A 57 10.65 -21.34 -7.07
C VAL A 57 12.01 -21.80 -6.56
N ARG A 58 12.06 -22.41 -5.35
CA ARG A 58 13.31 -22.92 -4.76
C ARG A 58 13.97 -23.99 -5.62
N ARG A 59 13.17 -24.92 -6.18
CA ARG A 59 13.65 -25.95 -7.09
C ARG A 59 14.29 -25.34 -8.34
N GLY A 60 13.58 -24.44 -9.03
CA GLY A 60 14.10 -23.81 -10.23
C GLY A 60 15.38 -23.02 -9.94
N MET A 61 15.40 -22.29 -8.81
CA MET A 61 16.56 -21.52 -8.37
C MET A 61 17.81 -22.39 -8.13
N LEU A 62 17.66 -23.57 -7.52
CA LEU A 62 18.78 -24.51 -7.30
C LEU A 62 19.23 -25.22 -8.57
N LYS A 63 18.32 -25.42 -9.53
CA LYS A 63 18.64 -25.97 -10.86
C LYS A 63 19.25 -24.94 -11.82
N GLY A 64 19.25 -23.66 -11.43
CA GLY A 64 19.73 -22.57 -12.28
C GLY A 64 18.72 -22.11 -13.33
N GLU A 65 17.44 -22.46 -13.18
CA GLU A 65 16.35 -22.06 -14.06
C GLU A 65 15.95 -20.59 -13.82
N ARG A 66 15.49 -19.89 -14.87
CA ARG A 66 14.87 -18.56 -14.72
C ARG A 66 13.47 -18.74 -14.12
N ILE A 67 13.12 -17.86 -13.20
CA ILE A 67 11.83 -17.81 -12.52
C ILE A 67 11.05 -16.61 -13.06
N SER A 68 9.82 -16.82 -13.54
CA SER A 68 8.98 -15.74 -14.10
C SER A 68 8.91 -14.54 -13.17
N ALA A 69 8.54 -14.77 -11.91
CA ALA A 69 8.40 -13.75 -10.87
C ALA A 69 9.66 -12.87 -10.65
N CYS A 70 10.84 -13.30 -11.12
CA CYS A 70 12.11 -12.60 -10.98
C CYS A 70 12.52 -11.84 -12.25
N GLU A 71 11.67 -11.74 -13.27
CA GLU A 71 12.01 -11.13 -14.58
C GLU A 71 12.57 -9.72 -14.46
N VAL A 72 12.00 -8.88 -13.58
CA VAL A 72 12.48 -7.51 -13.34
C VAL A 72 13.95 -7.46 -12.91
N CYS A 73 14.42 -8.47 -12.17
CA CYS A 73 15.83 -8.54 -11.77
C CYS A 73 16.71 -8.92 -12.96
N TYR A 74 16.27 -9.85 -13.81
CA TYR A 74 17.03 -10.26 -14.98
C TYR A 74 17.14 -9.14 -16.02
N GLU A 75 16.06 -8.37 -16.22
CA GLU A 75 16.06 -7.18 -17.07
C GLU A 75 17.00 -6.11 -16.53
N SER A 76 16.89 -5.80 -15.23
CA SER A 76 17.77 -4.84 -14.55
C SER A 76 19.24 -5.22 -14.62
N GLU A 77 19.56 -6.51 -14.48
CA GLU A 77 20.92 -7.05 -14.63
C GLU A 77 21.45 -6.96 -16.05
N ALA A 78 20.61 -7.22 -17.06
CA ALA A 78 21.02 -7.10 -18.45
C ALA A 78 21.35 -5.65 -18.81
N ALA A 79 20.64 -4.68 -18.22
CA ALA A 79 20.86 -3.26 -18.47
C ALA A 79 22.02 -2.66 -17.65
N SER A 80 22.16 -3.04 -16.38
CA SER A 80 23.05 -2.36 -15.41
C SER A 80 24.10 -3.26 -14.75
N GLY A 81 24.02 -4.58 -14.94
CA GLY A 81 24.85 -5.57 -14.25
C GLY A 81 24.46 -5.82 -12.79
N GLN A 82 23.43 -5.14 -12.27
CA GLN A 82 22.98 -5.25 -10.88
C GLN A 82 21.45 -5.35 -10.78
N SER A 83 20.96 -5.94 -9.69
CA SER A 83 19.53 -5.97 -9.31
C SER A 83 19.37 -6.31 -7.83
N TYR A 84 18.13 -6.32 -7.34
CA TYR A 84 17.78 -6.84 -6.01
C TYR A 84 18.33 -8.23 -5.73
N ARG A 85 18.37 -9.08 -6.77
CA ARG A 85 18.92 -10.43 -6.69
C ARG A 85 20.43 -10.44 -6.49
N THR A 86 21.17 -9.60 -7.21
CA THR A 86 22.64 -9.61 -7.15
C THR A 86 23.17 -8.94 -5.88
N HIS A 87 22.38 -8.09 -5.23
CA HIS A 87 22.72 -7.50 -3.93
C HIS A 87 22.09 -8.29 -2.76
N THR A 88 20.82 -8.03 -2.43
CA THR A 88 20.12 -8.59 -1.27
C THR A 88 19.81 -10.06 -1.48
N GLY A 89 19.62 -10.49 -2.74
CA GLY A 89 19.46 -11.90 -3.07
C GLY A 89 20.68 -12.77 -2.75
N LEU A 90 21.90 -12.22 -2.81
CA LEU A 90 23.10 -12.94 -2.43
C LEU A 90 23.43 -12.79 -0.94
N GLU A 91 22.94 -11.74 -0.28
CA GLU A 91 23.19 -11.50 1.15
C GLU A 91 21.91 -10.97 1.83
N PRO A 92 20.88 -11.82 2.06
CA PRO A 92 19.62 -11.36 2.65
C PRO A 92 19.77 -10.86 4.08
N ILE A 93 20.70 -11.48 4.82
CA ILE A 93 21.13 -11.11 6.17
C ILE A 93 22.55 -10.56 6.07
N SER A 94 22.75 -9.33 6.56
CA SER A 94 24.03 -8.61 6.47
C SER A 94 25.19 -9.42 7.05
N GLY A 95 26.31 -9.44 6.32
CA GLY A 95 27.52 -10.19 6.61
C GLY A 95 27.44 -11.69 6.31
N ARG A 96 26.32 -12.19 5.74
CA ARG A 96 26.09 -13.63 5.53
C ARG A 96 25.74 -13.96 4.08
N ARG A 97 26.72 -13.76 3.19
CA ARG A 97 26.58 -14.12 1.78
C ARG A 97 26.23 -15.60 1.61
N GLN A 98 25.25 -15.86 0.76
CA GLN A 98 24.72 -17.17 0.44
C GLN A 98 25.17 -17.61 -0.95
N THR A 99 25.21 -18.93 -1.14
CA THR A 99 25.57 -19.59 -2.40
C THR A 99 24.60 -20.74 -2.70
N PRO A 100 24.51 -21.21 -3.95
CA PRO A 100 23.75 -22.42 -4.28
C PRO A 100 24.15 -23.61 -3.40
N ALA A 101 25.45 -23.80 -3.14
CA ALA A 101 25.95 -24.86 -2.26
C ALA A 101 25.38 -24.75 -0.84
N SER A 102 25.38 -23.55 -0.25
CA SER A 102 24.83 -23.33 1.11
C SER A 102 23.32 -23.59 1.21
N MET A 103 22.57 -23.37 0.13
CA MET A 103 21.12 -23.63 0.06
C MET A 103 20.78 -25.05 -0.39
N GLY A 104 21.76 -25.84 -0.86
CA GLY A 104 21.58 -27.21 -1.35
C GLY A 104 20.99 -28.18 -0.32
N LYS A 105 21.08 -27.86 0.98
CA LYS A 105 20.38 -28.57 2.07
C LYS A 105 18.85 -28.59 1.91
N TYR A 106 18.29 -27.66 1.14
CA TYR A 106 16.87 -27.61 0.77
C TYR A 106 16.62 -28.19 -0.63
N GLY A 107 17.42 -29.18 -1.05
CA GLY A 107 17.33 -29.82 -2.36
C GLY A 107 16.27 -30.91 -2.44
N THR A 108 16.50 -31.91 -3.30
CA THR A 108 15.54 -32.99 -3.58
C THR A 108 15.13 -33.79 -2.35
N THR A 109 16.07 -34.06 -1.42
CA THR A 109 15.80 -34.87 -0.21
C THR A 109 14.82 -34.21 0.75
N SER A 110 14.78 -32.88 0.83
CA SER A 110 13.78 -32.15 1.62
C SER A 110 12.51 -31.84 0.80
N GLY A 111 12.46 -32.26 -0.46
CA GLY A 111 11.43 -31.86 -1.40
C GLY A 111 11.34 -30.33 -1.57
N TYR A 112 12.45 -29.61 -1.40
CA TYR A 112 12.50 -28.14 -1.43
C TYR A 112 11.69 -27.43 -0.33
N ARG A 113 11.30 -28.17 0.71
CA ARG A 113 10.74 -27.61 1.95
C ARG A 113 11.83 -26.96 2.78
N VAL A 114 11.48 -25.86 3.43
CA VAL A 114 12.33 -25.14 4.38
C VAL A 114 11.63 -25.16 5.74
N ASP A 115 12.08 -26.02 6.65
CA ASP A 115 11.46 -26.16 7.98
C ASP A 115 11.75 -24.98 8.90
N GLN A 116 12.85 -24.26 8.64
CA GLN A 116 13.12 -22.99 9.31
C GLN A 116 12.19 -21.90 8.76
N ARG A 117 11.56 -21.14 9.64
CA ARG A 117 10.77 -19.96 9.23
C ARG A 117 11.67 -18.88 8.62
N PRO A 118 11.10 -17.94 7.84
CA PRO A 118 11.87 -16.86 7.24
C PRO A 118 12.66 -16.08 8.28
N ARG A 119 13.96 -15.86 8.03
CA ARG A 119 14.83 -15.03 8.87
C ARG A 119 14.71 -13.55 8.53
N PHE A 120 14.18 -13.24 7.35
CA PHE A 120 13.89 -11.90 6.89
C PHE A 120 12.41 -11.78 6.52
N ILE A 121 11.64 -10.98 7.24
CA ILE A 121 10.24 -10.75 6.91
C ILE A 121 10.06 -9.28 6.53
N LYS A 122 9.35 -9.02 5.42
CA LYS A 122 8.79 -7.69 5.13
C LYS A 122 7.29 -7.73 5.39
N LEU A 123 6.80 -6.84 6.25
CA LEU A 123 5.38 -6.72 6.58
C LEU A 123 4.86 -5.35 6.15
N GLU A 124 3.72 -5.36 5.47
CA GLU A 124 2.91 -4.18 5.22
C GLU A 124 1.70 -4.25 6.17
N ILE A 125 1.77 -3.52 7.28
CA ILE A 125 0.77 -3.55 8.35
C ILE A 125 -0.19 -2.39 8.17
N SER A 126 -1.44 -2.69 7.83
CA SER A 126 -2.50 -1.70 7.62
C SER A 126 -2.22 -0.70 6.50
N ASN A 127 -3.28 -0.03 6.06
CA ASN A 127 -3.19 1.14 5.19
C ASN A 127 -3.24 2.46 5.98
N LEU A 128 -3.29 2.43 7.32
CA LEU A 128 -3.36 3.64 8.15
C LEU A 128 -2.21 4.59 7.82
N CYS A 129 -2.53 5.70 7.17
CA CYS A 129 -1.58 6.73 6.79
C CYS A 129 -2.26 8.09 6.96
N ASN A 130 -1.47 9.15 7.09
CA ASN A 130 -1.94 10.53 7.16
C ASN A 130 -1.70 11.32 5.86
N LEU A 131 -1.17 10.68 4.81
CA LEU A 131 -0.88 11.32 3.52
C LEU A 131 -1.65 10.71 2.34
N LYS A 132 -1.85 11.49 1.30
CA LYS A 132 -2.44 11.15 -0.01
C LYS A 132 -1.41 11.26 -1.13
N CYS A 133 -0.23 10.67 -0.95
CA CYS A 133 0.86 10.77 -1.92
C CYS A 133 0.42 10.34 -3.32
N ARG A 134 0.82 11.06 -4.37
CA ARG A 134 0.28 10.86 -5.74
C ARG A 134 0.56 9.49 -6.35
N MET A 135 1.66 8.84 -5.99
CA MET A 135 1.99 7.48 -6.42
C MET A 135 1.27 6.37 -5.63
N CYS A 136 0.71 6.70 -4.47
CA CYS A 136 0.07 5.73 -3.60
C CYS A 136 -1.37 5.44 -4.05
N TYR A 137 -1.94 4.40 -3.46
CA TYR A 137 -3.30 3.93 -3.71
C TYR A 137 -3.98 3.57 -2.38
N GLY A 138 -5.28 3.24 -2.41
CA GLY A 138 -6.08 3.04 -1.20
C GLY A 138 -5.54 2.00 -0.22
N ALA A 139 -4.93 0.90 -0.69
CA ALA A 139 -4.37 -0.11 0.21
C ALA A 139 -3.05 0.32 0.90
N ALA A 140 -2.42 1.39 0.43
CA ALA A 140 -1.23 1.98 1.05
C ALA A 140 -1.55 3.25 1.86
N SER A 141 -2.77 3.81 1.73
CA SER A 141 -3.20 4.98 2.49
C SER A 141 -4.71 5.04 2.69
N SER A 142 -5.11 5.03 3.97
CA SER A 142 -6.47 5.25 4.42
C SER A 142 -7.00 6.64 4.05
N GLN A 143 -6.13 7.63 3.86
CA GLN A 143 -6.55 8.94 3.35
C GLN A 143 -6.93 8.88 1.87
N ILE A 144 -6.22 8.08 1.07
CA ILE A 144 -6.52 7.90 -0.36
C ILE A 144 -7.78 7.06 -0.52
N GLU A 145 -7.91 6.00 0.27
CA GLU A 145 -9.10 5.15 0.28
C GLU A 145 -10.38 5.96 0.53
N ARG A 146 -10.34 6.92 1.46
CA ARG A 146 -11.45 7.84 1.78
C ARG A 146 -11.57 9.03 0.81
N ASP A 147 -10.63 9.21 -0.10
CA ASP A 147 -10.64 10.32 -1.05
C ASP A 147 -11.53 9.96 -2.25
N PRO A 148 -12.63 10.70 -2.50
CA PRO A 148 -13.60 10.33 -3.53
C PRO A 148 -13.09 10.51 -4.97
N VAL A 149 -11.96 11.20 -5.15
CA VAL A 149 -11.35 11.42 -6.47
C VAL A 149 -10.14 10.51 -6.64
N HIS A 150 -9.23 10.49 -5.67
CA HIS A 150 -7.98 9.74 -5.78
C HIS A 150 -8.20 8.22 -5.76
N SER A 151 -9.12 7.71 -4.94
CA SER A 151 -9.46 6.28 -4.91
C SER A 151 -9.95 5.75 -6.26
N ARG A 152 -10.67 6.57 -7.04
CA ARG A 152 -11.19 6.21 -8.38
C ARG A 152 -10.08 5.97 -9.39
N TRP A 153 -8.97 6.70 -9.26
CA TRP A 153 -7.77 6.54 -10.09
C TRP A 153 -6.94 5.31 -9.77
N SER A 154 -7.10 4.75 -8.58
CA SER A 154 -6.41 3.52 -8.20
C SER A 154 -6.97 2.30 -8.95
N GLY A 155 -8.04 2.46 -9.74
CA GLY A 155 -8.61 1.43 -10.62
C GLY A 155 -9.15 0.19 -9.91
N GLY A 156 -8.99 0.08 -8.58
CA GLY A 156 -8.81 -1.22 -7.96
C GLY A 156 -7.60 -1.90 -8.60
N VAL A 157 -6.48 -1.99 -7.89
CA VAL A 157 -5.31 -2.75 -8.35
C VAL A 157 -5.63 -4.26 -8.38
N GLU A 158 -6.60 -4.75 -9.18
CA GLU A 158 -7.24 -6.09 -9.04
C GLU A 158 -7.03 -6.75 -7.65
N PRO A 159 -7.35 -6.08 -6.51
CA PRO A 159 -6.81 -6.50 -5.24
C PRO A 159 -7.95 -7.16 -4.53
N LEU A 160 -8.25 -8.41 -4.91
CA LEU A 160 -9.17 -9.29 -4.19
C LEU A 160 -10.55 -8.65 -3.96
N HIS A 161 -11.55 -9.09 -4.73
CA HIS A 161 -12.97 -9.00 -4.38
C HIS A 161 -13.17 -9.08 -2.87
N ALA A 162 -14.12 -8.32 -2.30
CA ALA A 162 -14.41 -8.29 -0.86
C ALA A 162 -14.03 -9.62 -0.18
N ILE A 163 -13.11 -9.58 0.79
CA ILE A 163 -12.51 -10.81 1.32
C ILE A 163 -13.61 -11.73 1.85
N TRP A 164 -13.85 -12.84 1.15
CA TRP A 164 -14.92 -13.76 1.46
C TRP A 164 -14.46 -14.78 2.52
N ARG A 165 -15.21 -14.89 3.60
CA ARG A 165 -15.07 -15.93 4.62
C ARG A 165 -16.28 -16.84 4.53
N GLY A 166 -16.08 -17.99 3.89
CA GLY A 166 -17.14 -18.89 3.49
C GLY A 166 -18.16 -18.16 2.61
N ARG A 167 -19.40 -18.11 3.09
CA ARG A 167 -20.54 -17.50 2.41
C ARG A 167 -20.70 -16.00 2.66
N SER A 168 -19.79 -15.35 3.39
CA SER A 168 -19.98 -13.96 3.82
C SER A 168 -18.75 -13.09 3.59
N ALA A 169 -18.95 -11.80 3.35
CA ALA A 169 -17.90 -10.79 3.27
C ALA A 169 -18.39 -9.52 3.99
N ARG A 170 -17.60 -9.00 4.94
CA ARG A 170 -17.93 -7.75 5.61
C ARG A 170 -17.47 -6.57 4.76
N LEU A 171 -18.39 -5.65 4.46
CA LEU A 171 -18.15 -4.46 3.65
C LEU A 171 -17.77 -3.23 4.46
N GLY A 172 -18.18 -3.17 5.73
CA GLY A 172 -17.97 -2.00 6.57
C GLY A 172 -18.43 -2.19 8.02
N PRO A 173 -18.44 -1.11 8.83
CA PRO A 173 -18.21 0.28 8.45
C PRO A 173 -16.74 0.72 8.47
N GLU A 174 -15.86 -0.09 9.07
CA GLU A 174 -14.41 0.09 8.97
C GLU A 174 -13.97 -0.05 7.51
N PRO A 175 -12.87 0.60 7.09
CA PRO A 175 -12.35 0.39 5.75
C PRO A 175 -12.02 -1.08 5.50
N ARG A 176 -12.44 -1.59 4.34
CA ARG A 176 -12.25 -2.99 3.94
C ARG A 176 -11.54 -3.03 2.60
N ILE A 177 -10.53 -3.87 2.54
CA ILE A 177 -9.80 -4.17 1.31
C ILE A 177 -10.79 -4.69 0.26
N GLY A 178 -10.73 -4.11 -0.94
CA GLY A 178 -11.64 -4.44 -2.03
C GLY A 178 -13.02 -3.78 -1.95
N VAL A 179 -13.27 -2.88 -0.98
CA VAL A 179 -14.53 -2.14 -0.85
C VAL A 179 -14.25 -0.64 -0.85
N ARG A 180 -14.79 0.07 -1.85
CA ARG A 180 -14.72 1.53 -1.92
C ARG A 180 -15.82 2.12 -1.05
N VAL A 181 -15.46 3.00 -0.10
CA VAL A 181 -16.43 3.58 0.84
C VAL A 181 -16.39 5.11 0.78
N SER A 182 -17.56 5.76 0.74
CA SER A 182 -17.70 7.22 0.87
C SER A 182 -18.90 7.57 1.76
N GLY A 183 -18.98 8.85 2.17
CA GLY A 183 -20.08 9.34 3.01
C GLY A 183 -20.07 8.83 4.45
N MET A 184 -18.87 8.52 4.97
CA MET A 184 -18.65 8.00 6.32
C MET A 184 -17.73 8.93 7.11
N TYR A 185 -18.11 9.22 8.35
CA TYR A 185 -17.22 9.76 9.37
C TYR A 185 -16.22 8.69 9.84
N PRO A 186 -15.10 9.07 10.50
CA PRO A 186 -14.20 8.11 11.14
C PRO A 186 -14.94 7.15 12.08
N HIS A 187 -14.46 5.91 12.17
CA HIS A 187 -15.01 4.93 13.09
C HIS A 187 -14.63 5.28 14.53
N GLU A 188 -15.56 5.04 15.43
CA GLU A 188 -15.45 5.24 16.86
C GLU A 188 -15.64 3.86 17.52
N TYR A 189 -14.82 3.54 18.52
CA TYR A 189 -15.10 2.40 19.40
C TYR A 189 -15.96 2.91 20.56
N TYR A 190 -17.16 2.36 20.69
CA TYR A 190 -18.09 2.71 21.75
C TYR A 190 -18.67 1.41 22.33
N ASP A 191 -18.51 1.22 23.64
CA ASP A 191 -19.08 0.08 24.35
C ASP A 191 -18.68 -1.29 23.75
N ASN A 192 -17.38 -1.45 23.46
CA ASN A 192 -16.77 -2.62 22.83
C ASN A 192 -17.31 -2.98 21.42
N ALA A 193 -18.02 -2.08 20.76
CA ALA A 193 -18.46 -2.22 19.38
C ALA A 193 -17.94 -1.07 18.52
N VAL A 194 -17.70 -1.36 17.24
CA VAL A 194 -17.36 -0.34 16.26
C VAL A 194 -18.63 0.39 15.82
N ARG A 195 -18.55 1.70 15.72
CA ARG A 195 -19.61 2.56 15.20
C ARG A 195 -19.02 3.59 14.26
N SER A 196 -19.59 3.75 13.08
CA SER A 196 -19.19 4.81 12.16
C SER A 196 -20.42 5.52 11.63
N TRP A 197 -20.44 6.84 11.73
CA TRP A 197 -21.58 7.63 11.30
C TRP A 197 -21.57 7.82 9.79
N THR A 198 -22.73 7.70 9.15
CA THR A 198 -22.88 8.23 7.79
C THR A 198 -22.97 9.76 7.85
N ASP A 199 -22.59 10.41 6.75
CA ASP A 199 -22.79 11.85 6.59
C ASP A 199 -24.19 12.19 6.06
N GLY A 200 -25.10 11.22 6.01
CA GLY A 200 -26.41 11.32 5.35
C GLY A 200 -26.49 10.50 4.06
N HIS A 201 -25.38 10.18 3.41
CA HIS A 201 -25.36 9.34 2.21
C HIS A 201 -24.06 8.53 2.14
N ALA A 202 -24.06 7.34 2.72
CA ALA A 202 -22.91 6.45 2.61
C ALA A 202 -23.02 5.57 1.36
N ILE A 203 -21.88 5.28 0.71
CA ILE A 203 -21.80 4.43 -0.47
C ILE A 203 -20.71 3.37 -0.23
N PHE A 204 -21.03 2.11 -0.46
CA PHE A 204 -20.12 0.96 -0.42
C PHE A 204 -20.12 0.32 -1.81
N SER A 205 -18.99 0.36 -2.51
CA SER A 205 -18.82 -0.17 -3.86
C SER A 205 -17.89 -1.38 -3.82
N VAL A 206 -18.38 -2.51 -4.32
CA VAL A 206 -17.74 -3.82 -4.21
C VAL A 206 -17.59 -4.40 -5.61
N PRO A 207 -16.37 -4.49 -6.16
CA PRO A 207 -16.14 -5.23 -7.38
C PRO A 207 -16.49 -6.71 -7.19
N LEU A 208 -17.26 -7.26 -8.12
CA LEU A 208 -17.70 -8.66 -8.13
C LEU A 208 -17.18 -9.37 -9.36
N HIS A 209 -16.88 -10.66 -9.20
CA HIS A 209 -16.61 -11.52 -10.34
C HIS A 209 -17.92 -11.88 -11.03
N ALA A 210 -17.92 -12.00 -12.36
CA ALA A 210 -19.10 -12.31 -13.19
C ALA A 210 -19.81 -13.64 -12.86
N GLY A 211 -19.21 -14.49 -12.01
CA GLY A 211 -19.80 -15.74 -11.52
C GLY A 211 -20.17 -15.73 -10.02
N THR A 212 -20.16 -14.57 -9.38
CA THR A 212 -20.55 -14.44 -7.96
C THR A 212 -22.07 -14.34 -7.87
N HIS A 213 -22.72 -15.31 -7.26
CA HIS A 213 -24.15 -15.27 -6.96
C HIS A 213 -24.35 -14.78 -5.53
N LEU A 214 -24.96 -13.62 -5.35
CA LEU A 214 -25.21 -13.04 -4.03
C LEU A 214 -26.52 -13.59 -3.47
N ASP A 215 -26.56 -13.85 -2.16
CA ASP A 215 -27.77 -14.32 -1.47
C ASP A 215 -28.47 -13.14 -0.79
N SER A 216 -27.77 -12.43 0.11
CA SER A 216 -28.37 -11.38 0.94
C SER A 216 -27.35 -10.34 1.39
N LEU A 217 -27.85 -9.20 1.87
CA LEU A 217 -27.09 -8.14 2.51
C LEU A 217 -27.68 -7.84 3.89
N GLU A 218 -26.86 -7.83 4.91
CA GLU A 218 -27.24 -7.46 6.27
C GLU A 218 -26.61 -6.11 6.65
N ILE A 219 -27.43 -5.17 7.09
CA ILE A 219 -26.97 -3.86 7.59
C ILE A 219 -27.35 -3.72 9.05
N THR A 220 -26.36 -3.58 9.91
CA THR A 220 -26.53 -3.40 11.35
C THR A 220 -26.21 -1.96 11.74
N PHE A 221 -27.12 -1.34 12.49
CA PHE A 221 -26.95 0.00 13.05
C PHE A 221 -26.62 -0.08 14.53
N HIS A 222 -25.70 0.77 14.98
CA HIS A 222 -25.27 0.80 16.37
C HIS A 222 -26.34 1.42 17.25
N ARG A 223 -26.71 0.75 18.36
CA ARG A 223 -27.71 1.26 19.31
C ARG A 223 -27.47 2.69 19.80
N ALA A 224 -26.22 3.00 20.16
CA ALA A 224 -25.84 4.35 20.58
C ALA A 224 -25.89 5.28 19.38
N GLY A 225 -26.64 6.37 19.47
CA GLY A 225 -26.80 7.36 18.40
C GLY A 225 -28.11 7.24 17.61
N VAL A 226 -28.89 6.20 17.83
CA VAL A 226 -30.24 6.08 17.28
C VAL A 226 -31.19 7.04 17.99
N LYS A 227 -31.78 7.98 17.23
CA LYS A 227 -32.78 8.97 17.71
C LYS A 227 -33.89 9.20 16.68
N GLY A 228 -34.36 8.15 16.00
CA GLY A 228 -35.45 8.28 15.02
C GLY A 228 -35.02 8.68 13.62
N GLN A 229 -33.76 8.46 13.23
CA GLN A 229 -33.32 8.68 11.86
C GLN A 229 -34.07 7.77 10.90
N ARG A 230 -34.58 8.34 9.81
CA ARG A 230 -35.08 7.62 8.65
C ARG A 230 -33.90 7.23 7.78
N TYR A 231 -33.91 5.99 7.32
CA TYR A 231 -32.92 5.48 6.37
C TYR A 231 -33.60 4.87 5.14
N GLN A 232 -32.85 4.83 4.04
CA GLN A 232 -33.19 4.10 2.83
C GLN A 232 -31.91 3.43 2.30
N VAL A 233 -32.03 2.16 1.92
CA VAL A 233 -30.96 1.40 1.27
C VAL A 233 -31.28 1.30 -0.21
N VAL A 234 -30.30 1.64 -1.04
CA VAL A 234 -30.36 1.54 -2.49
C VAL A 234 -29.24 0.62 -2.94
N ILE A 235 -29.54 -0.34 -3.81
CA ILE A 235 -28.54 -1.24 -4.38
C ILE A 235 -28.57 -1.09 -5.89
N ASN A 236 -27.42 -0.77 -6.50
CA ASN A 236 -27.27 -0.52 -7.93
C ASN A 236 -28.35 0.43 -8.49
N GLY A 237 -28.65 1.50 -7.75
CA GLY A 237 -29.67 2.50 -8.11
C GLY A 237 -31.12 2.09 -7.82
N ARG A 238 -31.38 0.86 -7.36
CA ARG A 238 -32.73 0.38 -6.98
C ARG A 238 -32.94 0.48 -5.47
N PRO A 239 -33.96 1.21 -4.97
CA PRO A 239 -34.30 1.19 -3.56
C PRO A 239 -34.80 -0.19 -3.11
N VAL A 240 -34.20 -0.75 -2.06
CA VAL A 240 -34.47 -2.11 -1.58
C VAL A 240 -34.96 -2.18 -0.14
N ALA A 241 -34.61 -1.22 0.72
CA ALA A 241 -35.10 -1.14 2.09
C ALA A 241 -35.29 0.31 2.54
N LYS A 242 -36.18 0.55 3.50
CA LYS A 242 -36.32 1.85 4.19
C LYS A 242 -36.95 1.65 5.56
N GLY A 243 -36.64 2.53 6.50
CA GLY A 243 -37.19 2.44 7.85
C GLY A 243 -36.88 3.65 8.71
N VAL A 244 -37.28 3.58 9.98
CA VAL A 244 -36.97 4.57 11.02
C VAL A 244 -36.25 3.83 12.13
N LEU A 245 -35.07 4.29 12.52
CA LEU A 245 -34.29 3.70 13.62
C LEU A 245 -34.88 4.15 14.96
N LEU A 246 -35.57 3.25 15.65
CA LEU A 246 -36.26 3.54 16.91
C LEU A 246 -35.65 2.87 18.14
N ASN A 247 -35.05 1.66 18.03
CA ASN A 247 -34.48 0.89 19.14
C ASN A 247 -33.47 -0.18 18.64
N ALA A 248 -32.80 -0.86 19.58
CA ALA A 248 -31.65 -1.74 19.35
C ALA A 248 -31.96 -3.07 18.61
N GLU A 249 -31.40 -3.13 17.39
CA GLU A 249 -30.67 -4.24 16.75
C GLU A 249 -31.44 -5.52 16.37
N HIS A 250 -32.05 -5.49 15.19
CA HIS A 250 -31.98 -6.61 14.25
C HIS A 250 -31.29 -6.09 12.98
N PRO A 251 -30.37 -6.85 12.36
CA PRO A 251 -29.83 -6.47 11.06
C PRO A 251 -30.98 -6.27 10.06
N VAL A 252 -30.89 -5.21 9.26
CA VAL A 252 -31.75 -5.06 8.10
C VAL A 252 -31.25 -6.04 7.06
N SER A 253 -31.95 -7.16 6.94
CA SER A 253 -31.65 -8.20 5.95
C SER A 253 -32.37 -7.87 4.64
N ILE A 254 -31.62 -7.89 3.55
CA ILE A 254 -32.05 -7.56 2.20
C ILE A 254 -31.73 -8.74 1.31
N ASP A 255 -32.74 -9.28 0.63
CA ASP A 255 -32.58 -10.31 -0.38
C ASP A 255 -31.93 -9.74 -1.65
N LEU A 256 -30.93 -10.43 -2.18
CA LEU A 256 -30.19 -10.03 -3.37
C LEU A 256 -30.38 -10.99 -4.56
N ASP A 257 -31.19 -12.05 -4.43
CA ASP A 257 -31.38 -13.06 -5.48
C ASP A 257 -31.84 -12.45 -6.82
N ASP A 258 -32.64 -11.38 -6.75
CA ASP A 258 -33.20 -10.65 -7.91
C ASP A 258 -32.33 -9.47 -8.41
N ILE A 259 -31.14 -9.26 -7.84
CA ILE A 259 -30.24 -8.16 -8.21
C ILE A 259 -29.20 -8.71 -9.18
N GLU A 260 -29.30 -8.31 -10.45
CA GLU A 260 -28.30 -8.67 -11.46
C GLU A 260 -26.89 -8.24 -11.00
N GLY A 261 -26.06 -9.24 -10.72
CA GLY A 261 -24.67 -9.06 -10.34
C GLY A 261 -23.87 -8.56 -11.54
N GLY A 262 -23.79 -7.24 -11.70
CA GLY A 262 -22.80 -6.63 -12.57
C GLY A 262 -21.37 -6.96 -12.09
N SER A 263 -20.37 -6.42 -12.77
CA SER A 263 -18.97 -6.45 -12.30
C SER A 263 -18.76 -5.68 -10.99
N GLU A 264 -19.80 -5.02 -10.46
CA GLU A 264 -19.78 -4.22 -9.26
C GLU A 264 -21.16 -4.20 -8.57
N LEU A 265 -21.15 -4.27 -7.24
CA LEU A 265 -22.29 -4.02 -6.36
C LEU A 265 -22.09 -2.69 -5.64
N ILE A 266 -23.03 -1.77 -5.80
CA ILE A 266 -23.06 -0.47 -5.14
C ILE A 266 -24.19 -0.49 -4.12
N VAL A 267 -23.85 -0.40 -2.84
CA VAL A 267 -24.78 -0.30 -1.72
C VAL A 267 -24.75 1.13 -1.19
N GLU A 268 -25.87 1.83 -1.26
CA GLU A 268 -26.02 3.18 -0.74
C GLU A 268 -26.94 3.18 0.48
N VAL A 269 -26.52 3.86 1.55
CA VAL A 269 -27.31 4.06 2.78
C VAL A 269 -27.60 5.55 2.92
N LEU A 270 -28.80 5.94 2.52
CA LEU A 270 -29.34 7.29 2.61
C LEU A 270 -30.00 7.48 3.96
N SER A 271 -29.85 8.68 4.56
CA SER A 271 -30.52 9.01 5.81
C SER A 271 -30.70 10.52 6.01
N ASN A 272 -31.70 10.91 6.79
CA ASN A 272 -31.70 12.27 7.33
C ASN A 272 -30.65 12.39 8.43
N LYS A 273 -30.13 13.61 8.61
CA LYS A 273 -29.13 13.90 9.64
C LYS A 273 -29.80 14.37 10.93
N ILE A 274 -29.12 14.12 12.03
CA ILE A 274 -29.48 14.57 13.38
C ILE A 274 -28.24 15.10 14.10
N ILE A 275 -28.45 15.83 15.18
CA ILE A 275 -27.39 16.23 16.11
C ILE A 275 -27.42 15.26 17.31
N GLU A 276 -26.35 14.49 17.49
CA GLU A 276 -26.26 13.52 18.60
C GLU A 276 -26.11 14.23 19.94
N LYS A 277 -25.20 15.21 20.06
CA LYS A 277 -25.11 16.10 21.24
C LYS A 277 -25.00 17.56 20.82
N ALA A 278 -25.50 18.46 21.66
CA ALA A 278 -25.43 19.89 21.39
C ALA A 278 -23.96 20.31 21.15
N GLY A 279 -23.69 20.94 19.99
CA GLY A 279 -22.36 21.35 19.58
C GLY A 279 -21.60 20.37 18.67
N GLU A 280 -22.14 19.17 18.43
CA GLU A 280 -21.57 18.17 17.50
C GLU A 280 -22.09 18.36 16.06
N PRO A 281 -21.36 17.84 15.04
CA PRO A 281 -21.81 17.89 13.65
C PRO A 281 -23.09 17.07 13.43
N GLU A 282 -23.88 17.48 12.45
CA GLU A 282 -25.01 16.68 11.96
C GLU A 282 -24.51 15.36 11.35
N ARG A 283 -25.04 14.25 11.85
CA ARG A 283 -24.69 12.89 11.48
C ARG A 283 -25.94 12.12 11.04
N GLY A 284 -25.78 11.22 10.06
CA GLY A 284 -26.87 10.39 9.57
C GLY A 284 -27.15 9.21 10.50
N VAL A 285 -26.94 8.00 10.00
CA VAL A 285 -27.14 6.76 10.77
C VAL A 285 -25.81 6.20 11.30
N PRO A 286 -25.80 5.64 12.51
CA PRO A 286 -24.61 5.01 13.06
C PRO A 286 -24.52 3.55 12.58
N LEU A 287 -23.62 3.22 11.66
CA LEU A 287 -23.42 1.86 11.17
C LEU A 287 -22.48 1.07 12.10
N SER A 288 -22.83 -0.19 12.39
CA SER A 288 -21.99 -1.17 13.12
C SER A 288 -21.43 -2.23 12.19
N ALA A 289 -22.20 -2.71 11.23
CA ALA A 289 -21.76 -3.73 10.29
C ALA A 289 -22.54 -3.64 8.97
N ILE A 290 -21.87 -4.01 7.88
CA ILE A 290 -22.51 -4.33 6.61
C ILE A 290 -21.90 -5.64 6.15
N VAL A 291 -22.71 -6.67 5.98
CA VAL A 291 -22.26 -8.03 5.65
C VAL A 291 -22.99 -8.51 4.39
N LEU A 292 -22.22 -8.89 3.38
CA LEU A 292 -22.70 -9.42 2.13
C LEU A 292 -22.60 -10.94 2.16
N HIS A 293 -23.65 -11.63 1.73
CA HIS A 293 -23.72 -13.08 1.65
C HIS A 293 -23.81 -13.57 0.20
N ARG A 294 -23.36 -14.80 -0.04
CA ARG A 294 -23.34 -15.41 -1.37
C ARG A 294 -23.62 -16.90 -1.36
N HIS A 295 -24.03 -17.36 -2.53
CA HIS A 295 -24.16 -18.77 -2.83
C HIS A 295 -22.79 -19.41 -3.07
N ILE A 296 -22.58 -20.60 -2.50
CA ILE A 296 -21.46 -21.48 -2.85
C ILE A 296 -22.07 -22.80 -3.32
N PRO A 297 -22.08 -23.09 -4.64
CA PRO A 297 -22.49 -24.39 -5.15
C PRO A 297 -21.64 -25.52 -4.56
N GLU A 298 -22.28 -26.64 -4.19
CA GLU A 298 -21.60 -27.84 -3.65
C GLU A 298 -20.54 -28.42 -4.60
N THR A 299 -20.66 -28.14 -5.91
CA THR A 299 -19.78 -28.62 -6.99
C THR A 299 -18.52 -27.78 -7.21
N MET A 300 -18.34 -26.63 -6.55
CA MET A 300 -17.16 -25.74 -6.68
C MET A 300 -15.87 -26.31 -6.03
N THR A 301 -15.80 -27.63 -5.79
CA THR A 301 -14.60 -28.30 -5.26
C THR A 301 -13.55 -28.62 -6.33
N GLY A 302 -13.84 -28.38 -7.60
CA GLY A 302 -12.89 -28.55 -8.70
C GLY A 302 -13.03 -27.43 -9.72
N GLU A 303 -11.92 -26.75 -10.02
CA GLU A 303 -11.74 -25.80 -11.12
C GLU A 303 -12.56 -24.50 -11.06
N THR A 304 -11.99 -23.46 -10.42
CA THR A 304 -12.27 -22.06 -10.77
C THR A 304 -11.01 -21.41 -11.32
N THR A 305 -11.16 -20.79 -12.50
CA THR A 305 -10.09 -20.21 -13.32
C THR A 305 -9.63 -18.83 -12.87
N ARG A 306 -10.07 -18.32 -11.71
CA ARG A 306 -9.47 -17.20 -10.96
C ARG A 306 -10.18 -17.07 -9.61
N PRO A 307 -9.50 -16.84 -8.48
CA PRO A 307 -10.10 -17.12 -7.18
C PRO A 307 -10.34 -15.85 -6.37
N GLN A 308 -11.55 -15.78 -5.86
CA GLN A 308 -11.83 -15.01 -4.66
C GLN A 308 -11.15 -15.72 -3.48
N LEU A 309 -10.51 -14.98 -2.59
CA LEU A 309 -9.98 -15.54 -1.34
C LEU A 309 -11.16 -16.04 -0.49
N LEU A 310 -11.31 -17.36 -0.34
CA LEU A 310 -12.37 -17.99 0.45
C LEU A 310 -11.80 -18.60 1.74
N SER A 311 -12.15 -18.06 2.91
CA SER A 311 -11.81 -18.75 4.17
C SER A 311 -12.77 -19.87 4.47
N ARG A 312 -12.27 -21.05 4.84
CA ARG A 312 -13.08 -22.10 5.47
C ARG A 312 -13.27 -21.87 6.99
N GLN A 313 -12.52 -20.97 7.61
CA GLN A 313 -12.58 -20.73 9.05
C GLN A 313 -13.60 -19.64 9.42
N LEU A 314 -14.53 -19.99 10.32
CA LEU A 314 -15.38 -19.08 11.08
C LEU A 314 -14.57 -18.61 12.31
N GLY A 315 -14.11 -17.34 12.33
CA GLY A 315 -13.44 -16.75 13.51
C GLY A 315 -12.64 -15.46 13.23
N GLY A 316 -12.82 -14.44 14.08
CA GLY A 316 -12.13 -13.13 14.11
C GLY A 316 -12.57 -12.11 13.04
N GLU A 317 -13.24 -11.02 13.40
CA GLU A 317 -13.62 -9.96 12.45
C GLU A 317 -12.40 -9.08 12.08
N GLY A 318 -12.03 -8.99 10.79
CA GLY A 318 -11.00 -8.05 10.31
C GLY A 318 -9.89 -8.66 9.45
N PRO A 319 -8.92 -7.84 8.99
CA PRO A 319 -7.74 -8.30 8.25
C PRO A 319 -6.74 -9.03 9.17
N TRP A 320 -5.83 -9.82 8.59
CA TRP A 320 -4.88 -10.69 9.30
C TRP A 320 -4.05 -9.99 10.39
N TYR A 321 -3.73 -8.72 10.21
CA TYR A 321 -2.94 -7.94 11.17
C TYR A 321 -3.75 -7.45 12.38
N MET A 322 -5.07 -7.64 12.39
CA MET A 322 -5.94 -7.37 13.55
C MET A 322 -6.17 -8.61 14.42
N ASP A 323 -5.76 -9.78 13.94
CA ASP A 323 -5.86 -11.05 14.66
C ASP A 323 -4.56 -11.31 15.42
N ASP A 324 -4.62 -11.25 16.75
CA ASP A 324 -3.46 -11.44 17.62
C ASP A 324 -2.85 -12.84 17.45
N GLY A 325 -3.67 -13.89 17.31
CA GLY A 325 -3.18 -15.24 17.07
C GLY A 325 -2.48 -15.36 15.72
N LYS A 326 -2.97 -14.65 14.70
CA LYS A 326 -2.29 -14.60 13.40
C LYS A 326 -0.96 -13.84 13.48
N VAL A 327 -0.93 -12.68 14.13
CA VAL A 327 0.27 -11.84 14.23
C VAL A 327 1.32 -12.49 15.15
N PHE A 328 0.97 -12.77 16.40
CA PHE A 328 1.92 -13.18 17.43
C PHE A 328 2.15 -14.69 17.44
N ASP A 329 1.11 -15.51 17.27
CA ASP A 329 1.24 -16.98 17.37
C ASP A 329 1.60 -17.68 16.05
N ASP A 330 1.48 -16.99 14.91
CA ASP A 330 1.87 -17.54 13.60
C ASP A 330 2.97 -16.73 12.91
N VAL A 331 2.74 -15.47 12.51
CA VAL A 331 3.73 -14.68 11.77
C VAL A 331 5.01 -14.48 12.60
N LEU A 332 4.85 -14.01 13.84
CA LEU A 332 5.95 -13.76 14.77
C LEU A 332 6.34 -14.99 15.59
N LYS A 333 5.74 -16.16 15.38
CA LYS A 333 6.24 -17.44 15.94
C LYS A 333 7.72 -17.68 15.65
N SER A 334 8.24 -17.02 14.61
CA SER A 334 9.65 -17.02 14.21
C SER A 334 10.58 -16.14 15.07
N VAL A 335 10.13 -15.53 16.16
CA VAL A 335 10.91 -14.60 17.02
C VAL A 335 12.32 -15.09 17.38
N ASP A 336 12.51 -16.40 17.50
CA ASP A 336 13.80 -16.99 17.86
C ASP A 336 14.81 -17.04 16.70
N THR A 337 14.32 -16.97 15.47
CA THR A 337 15.10 -17.09 14.23
C THR A 337 15.04 -15.85 13.34
N LEU A 338 14.16 -14.90 13.65
CA LEU A 338 14.03 -13.64 12.92
C LEU A 338 15.27 -12.78 13.15
N GLU A 339 15.89 -12.34 12.06
CA GLU A 339 17.13 -11.55 12.08
C GLU A 339 17.01 -10.24 11.31
N ARG A 340 16.01 -10.12 10.43
CA ARG A 340 15.71 -8.90 9.71
C ARG A 340 14.20 -8.72 9.61
N LEU A 341 13.72 -7.54 9.98
CA LEU A 341 12.31 -7.20 9.91
C LEU A 341 12.19 -5.85 9.20
N TYR A 342 11.46 -5.83 8.09
CA TYR A 342 11.15 -4.59 7.39
C TYR A 342 9.65 -4.30 7.51
N ILE A 343 9.27 -3.21 8.17
CA ILE A 343 7.88 -2.76 8.23
C ILE A 343 7.68 -1.53 7.33
N THR A 344 6.68 -1.60 6.46
CA THR A 344 6.20 -0.51 5.62
C THR A 344 4.67 -0.61 5.48
N GLY A 345 4.06 0.00 4.47
CA GLY A 345 2.61 0.00 4.26
C GLY A 345 2.05 1.41 4.39
N GLY A 346 1.11 1.61 5.32
CA GLY A 346 0.70 2.94 5.78
C GLY A 346 1.86 3.75 6.39
N GLU A 347 1.62 4.50 7.47
CA GLU A 347 2.68 5.19 8.21
C GLU A 347 2.99 4.43 9.52
N PRO A 348 4.12 3.70 9.60
CA PRO A 348 4.45 2.90 10.77
C PRO A 348 4.56 3.70 12.07
N LEU A 349 5.05 4.94 12.03
CA LEU A 349 5.29 5.72 13.25
C LEU A 349 4.00 6.22 13.93
N ILE A 350 2.84 6.11 13.27
CA ILE A 350 1.53 6.45 13.86
C ILE A 350 0.63 5.21 14.02
N ASN A 351 1.16 4.01 13.74
CA ASN A 351 0.38 2.78 13.72
C ASN A 351 0.56 2.00 15.04
N GLU A 352 -0.50 1.97 15.85
CA GLU A 352 -0.51 1.28 17.16
C GLU A 352 -0.19 -0.21 17.03
N ARG A 353 -0.72 -0.90 16.01
CA ARG A 353 -0.42 -2.32 15.78
C ARG A 353 1.06 -2.55 15.48
N VAL A 354 1.71 -1.61 14.77
CA VAL A 354 3.16 -1.67 14.58
C VAL A 354 3.88 -1.47 15.91
N ALA A 355 3.44 -0.52 16.74
CA ALA A 355 4.02 -0.32 18.07
C ALA A 355 3.95 -1.60 18.92
N GLU A 356 2.79 -2.27 18.97
CA GLU A 356 2.60 -3.53 19.68
C GLU A 356 3.53 -4.65 19.19
N ILE A 357 3.70 -4.79 17.86
CA ILE A 357 4.63 -5.76 17.26
C ILE A 357 6.07 -5.49 17.73
N LEU A 358 6.51 -4.23 17.70
CA LEU A 358 7.87 -3.88 18.10
C LEU A 358 8.07 -4.03 19.61
N GLU A 359 7.05 -3.72 20.41
CA GLU A 359 7.03 -3.93 21.86
C GLU A 359 7.19 -5.40 22.22
N TYR A 360 6.39 -6.27 21.61
CA TYR A 360 6.49 -7.71 21.77
C TYR A 360 7.89 -8.24 21.44
N LEU A 361 8.51 -7.76 20.36
CA LEU A 361 9.88 -8.17 19.98
C LEU A 361 10.94 -7.67 20.96
N VAL A 362 10.73 -6.52 21.59
CA VAL A 362 11.60 -6.02 22.67
C VAL A 362 11.43 -6.87 23.93
N ASP A 363 10.19 -7.13 24.35
CA ASP A 363 9.88 -7.81 25.61
C ASP A 363 10.28 -9.30 25.58
N THR A 364 10.21 -9.94 24.43
CA THR A 364 10.73 -11.30 24.20
C THR A 364 12.27 -11.37 24.12
N GLY A 365 12.95 -10.23 24.14
CA GLY A 365 14.40 -10.13 23.95
C GLY A 365 14.88 -10.35 22.51
N ALA A 366 13.96 -10.57 21.56
CA ALA A 366 14.31 -10.81 20.16
C ALA A 366 14.88 -9.57 19.46
N ALA A 367 14.55 -8.36 19.92
CA ALA A 367 15.06 -7.10 19.36
C ALA A 367 16.61 -7.08 19.24
N GLY A 368 17.33 -7.62 20.23
CA GLY A 368 18.80 -7.60 20.27
C GLY A 368 19.51 -8.38 19.16
N ARG A 369 18.78 -9.20 18.38
CA ARG A 369 19.31 -9.92 17.19
C ARG A 369 18.78 -9.38 15.86
N ILE A 370 17.71 -8.56 15.88
CA ILE A 370 17.00 -8.13 14.67
C ILE A 370 17.57 -6.83 14.12
N HIS A 371 17.86 -6.82 12.81
CA HIS A 371 17.96 -5.60 12.01
C HIS A 371 16.56 -5.12 11.65
N LEU A 372 16.13 -4.01 12.23
CA LEU A 372 14.84 -3.39 11.98
C LEU A 372 14.97 -2.34 10.87
N GLU A 373 14.16 -2.48 9.83
CA GLU A 373 13.95 -1.49 8.77
C GLU A 373 12.53 -0.92 8.91
N LEU A 374 12.40 0.41 8.94
CA LEU A 374 11.10 1.10 8.95
C LEU A 374 11.07 2.15 7.83
N SER A 375 10.04 2.12 7.00
CA SER A 375 9.76 3.22 6.07
C SER A 375 8.83 4.23 6.72
N THR A 376 9.21 5.51 6.71
CA THR A 376 8.38 6.59 7.30
C THR A 376 8.32 7.80 6.37
N ASN A 377 7.16 8.43 6.33
CA ASN A 377 6.90 9.70 5.67
C ASN A 377 7.39 10.93 6.47
N CYS A 378 7.96 10.71 7.67
CA CYS A 378 8.59 11.72 8.52
C CYS A 378 7.65 12.85 9.00
N THR A 379 6.34 12.65 8.96
CA THR A 379 5.38 13.70 9.39
C THR A 379 5.15 13.73 10.90
N SER A 380 5.35 12.60 11.58
CA SER A 380 5.22 12.49 13.04
C SER A 380 6.37 11.65 13.59
N VAL A 381 7.09 12.18 14.58
CA VAL A 381 8.24 11.52 15.22
C VAL A 381 8.19 11.70 16.74
N ASP A 382 7.65 10.70 17.43
CA ASP A 382 7.63 10.63 18.89
C ASP A 382 8.96 10.12 19.45
N ALA A 383 9.57 10.85 20.40
CA ALA A 383 10.88 10.51 20.95
C ALA A 383 10.86 9.20 21.77
N ARG A 384 9.76 8.89 22.47
CA ARG A 384 9.66 7.66 23.27
C ARG A 384 9.61 6.43 22.37
N TYR A 385 8.93 6.54 21.24
CA TYR A 385 8.92 5.51 20.22
C TYR A 385 10.31 5.27 19.63
N ILE A 386 11.05 6.34 19.31
CA ILE A 386 12.43 6.24 18.80
C ILE A 386 13.37 5.58 19.82
N GLU A 387 13.32 5.97 21.10
CA GLU A 387 14.11 5.32 22.15
C GLU A 387 13.78 3.84 22.31
N ARG A 388 12.51 3.46 22.09
CA ARG A 388 12.09 2.07 22.16
C ARG A 388 12.68 1.23 21.04
N ILE A 389 12.61 1.70 19.79
CA ILE A 389 13.13 0.94 18.65
C ILE A 389 14.66 0.87 18.64
N LYS A 390 15.36 1.80 19.32
CA LYS A 390 16.83 1.74 19.51
C LYS A 390 17.30 0.51 20.30
N LYS A 391 16.40 -0.25 20.93
CA LYS A 391 16.70 -1.55 21.56
C LYS A 391 16.97 -2.67 20.55
N PHE A 392 16.63 -2.47 19.27
CA PHE A 392 16.95 -3.42 18.22
C PHE A 392 18.45 -3.40 17.91
N ARG A 393 19.00 -4.53 17.43
CA ARG A 393 20.43 -4.67 17.11
C ARG A 393 20.93 -3.55 16.19
N ARG A 394 20.11 -3.19 15.21
CA ARG A 394 20.33 -2.12 14.24
C ARG A 394 18.98 -1.60 13.80
N VAL A 395 18.86 -0.27 13.70
CA VAL A 395 17.66 0.39 13.17
C VAL A 395 18.05 1.17 11.92
N GLU A 396 17.39 0.87 10.82
CA GLU A 396 17.50 1.58 9.55
C GLU A 396 16.15 2.23 9.21
N LEU A 397 16.12 3.56 9.20
CA LEU A 397 14.96 4.35 8.82
C LEU A 397 15.07 4.75 7.36
N LEU A 398 14.08 4.35 6.57
CA LEU A 398 13.90 4.69 5.18
C LEU A 398 13.00 5.93 5.10
N LEU A 399 13.64 7.09 5.03
CA LEU A 399 13.00 8.40 5.03
C LEU A 399 12.42 8.67 3.65
N SER A 400 11.10 8.64 3.56
CA SER A 400 10.41 8.68 2.29
C SER A 400 10.32 10.12 1.75
N LEU A 401 11.42 10.59 1.17
CA LEU A 401 11.56 11.94 0.59
C LEU A 401 11.66 11.85 -0.93
N ASP A 402 10.62 12.29 -1.64
CA ASP A 402 10.59 12.25 -3.12
C ASP A 402 11.06 13.55 -3.78
N ALA A 403 11.14 14.64 -3.02
CA ALA A 403 11.57 15.96 -3.44
C ALA A 403 11.83 16.82 -2.19
N VAL A 404 12.07 18.11 -2.37
CA VAL A 404 12.16 19.12 -1.30
C VAL A 404 11.16 20.25 -1.55
N GLY A 405 10.84 21.03 -0.51
CA GLY A 405 10.01 22.24 -0.63
C GLY A 405 8.63 21.98 -1.24
N ASP A 406 8.19 22.91 -2.09
CA ASP A 406 6.85 22.88 -2.70
C ASP A 406 6.60 21.62 -3.54
N THR A 407 7.63 21.10 -4.22
CA THR A 407 7.52 19.85 -4.99
C THR A 407 7.26 18.65 -4.07
N TYR A 408 7.88 18.63 -2.87
CA TYR A 408 7.58 17.61 -1.87
C TYR A 408 6.11 17.70 -1.41
N GLU A 409 5.65 18.89 -1.03
CA GLU A 409 4.25 19.09 -0.59
C GLU A 409 3.24 18.77 -1.70
N TYR A 410 3.62 19.02 -2.97
CA TYR A 410 2.82 18.68 -4.14
C TYR A 410 2.65 17.17 -4.33
N ILE A 411 3.75 16.41 -4.20
CA ILE A 411 3.76 14.96 -4.35
C ILE A 411 3.09 14.30 -3.12
N ARG A 412 3.43 14.75 -1.92
CA ARG A 412 3.08 14.14 -0.63
C ARG A 412 2.04 14.93 0.17
N TYR A 413 0.92 15.28 -0.47
CA TYR A 413 -0.18 16.00 0.16
C TYR A 413 -0.76 15.26 1.39
N PRO A 414 -1.19 15.92 2.48
CA PRO A 414 -1.07 17.35 2.77
C PRO A 414 0.19 17.67 3.61
N ALA A 415 1.28 16.92 3.45
CA ALA A 415 2.50 17.14 4.24
C ALA A 415 3.03 18.57 4.08
N ARG A 416 3.64 19.07 5.15
CA ARG A 416 4.34 20.36 5.19
C ARG A 416 5.83 20.12 5.24
N TRP A 417 6.57 20.65 4.27
CA TRP A 417 8.00 20.45 4.15
C TRP A 417 8.74 20.95 5.39
N SER A 418 8.31 22.08 5.98
CA SER A 418 8.91 22.60 7.21
C SER A 418 8.83 21.63 8.39
N VAL A 419 7.74 20.87 8.51
CA VAL A 419 7.56 19.85 9.55
C VAL A 419 8.40 18.63 9.23
N VAL A 420 8.35 18.17 7.98
CA VAL A 420 9.13 17.01 7.52
C VAL A 420 10.62 17.24 7.65
N ASP A 421 11.14 18.38 7.20
CA ASP A 421 12.56 18.74 7.30
C ASP A 421 13.02 18.78 8.77
N ALA A 422 12.22 19.37 9.66
CA ALA A 422 12.53 19.39 11.09
C ALA A 422 12.64 17.97 11.67
N ASN A 423 11.71 17.09 11.32
CA ASN A 423 11.71 15.69 11.75
C ASN A 423 12.87 14.89 11.14
N VAL A 424 13.15 15.08 9.85
CA VAL A 424 14.29 14.45 9.15
C VAL A 424 15.61 14.84 9.81
N ARG A 425 15.80 16.13 10.12
CA ARG A 425 16.98 16.61 10.85
C ARG A 425 17.09 15.98 12.23
N LYS A 426 15.98 15.93 12.98
CA LYS A 426 15.93 15.27 14.30
C LYS A 426 16.36 13.81 14.21
N LEU A 427 15.80 13.05 13.28
CA LEU A 427 16.14 11.64 13.06
C LEU A 427 17.60 11.44 12.65
N LYS A 428 18.13 12.28 11.75
CA LYS A 428 19.53 12.19 11.30
C LYS A 428 20.53 12.40 12.43
N HIS A 429 20.22 13.31 13.36
CA HIS A 429 21.09 13.63 14.49
C HIS A 429 20.91 12.69 15.69
N GLU A 430 19.92 11.79 15.64
CA GLU A 430 19.68 10.81 16.69
C GLU A 430 20.70 9.66 16.63
N HIS A 431 21.39 9.43 17.75
CA HIS A 431 22.42 8.39 17.82
C HIS A 431 21.80 6.98 17.78
N GLY A 432 22.45 6.07 17.06
CA GLY A 432 22.03 4.67 16.95
C GLY A 432 21.01 4.40 15.83
N LEU A 433 20.64 5.41 15.06
CA LEU A 433 19.83 5.26 13.85
C LEU A 433 20.69 5.35 12.59
N VAL A 434 20.35 4.55 11.58
CA VAL A 434 20.84 4.73 10.21
C VAL A 434 19.69 5.27 9.39
N CYS A 435 19.87 6.42 8.76
CA CYS A 435 18.85 7.02 7.91
C CYS A 435 19.28 6.96 6.44
N LYS A 436 18.38 6.48 5.58
CA LYS A 436 18.54 6.49 4.12
C LYS A 436 17.33 7.11 3.47
N VAL A 437 17.51 7.60 2.25
CA VAL A 437 16.44 8.26 1.49
C VAL A 437 16.17 7.46 0.22
N PRO A 438 15.07 6.68 0.16
CA PRO A 438 14.68 5.98 -1.05
C PRO A 438 13.58 6.73 -1.83
N PRO A 439 13.91 7.75 -2.64
CA PRO A 439 12.90 8.46 -3.43
C PRO A 439 12.29 7.53 -4.47
N VAL A 440 11.01 7.75 -4.73
CA VAL A 440 10.30 7.18 -5.88
C VAL A 440 10.44 8.14 -7.06
N VAL A 441 11.33 7.82 -8.00
CA VAL A 441 11.54 8.59 -9.22
C VAL A 441 10.31 8.44 -10.12
N GLN A 442 9.64 9.56 -10.37
CA GLN A 442 8.37 9.65 -11.08
C GLN A 442 8.30 10.95 -11.89
N VAL A 443 7.25 11.12 -12.67
CA VAL A 443 7.07 12.32 -13.52
C VAL A 443 7.19 13.64 -12.74
N TYR A 444 6.68 13.71 -11.51
CA TYR A 444 6.67 14.95 -10.72
C TYR A 444 8.05 15.39 -10.22
N ASN A 445 8.98 14.47 -9.94
CA ASN A 445 10.29 14.84 -9.40
C ASN A 445 11.43 14.75 -10.41
N ILE A 446 11.19 14.22 -11.62
CA ILE A 446 12.25 13.92 -12.60
C ILE A 446 13.17 15.12 -12.89
N LEU A 447 12.61 16.33 -13.01
CA LEU A 447 13.38 17.56 -13.29
C LEU A 447 14.00 18.19 -12.02
N GLY A 448 13.56 17.78 -10.83
CA GLY A 448 14.00 18.30 -9.53
C GLY A 448 14.87 17.33 -8.71
N LEU A 449 15.29 16.21 -9.29
CA LEU A 449 16.09 15.18 -8.58
C LEU A 449 17.42 15.74 -8.05
N VAL A 450 18.04 16.68 -8.76
CA VAL A 450 19.29 17.33 -8.32
C VAL A 450 19.10 18.10 -7.01
N ASP A 451 17.95 18.74 -6.80
CA ASP A 451 17.68 19.48 -5.56
C ASP A 451 17.53 18.55 -4.37
N LEU A 452 16.89 17.39 -4.58
CA LEU A 452 16.85 16.33 -3.57
C LEU A 452 18.25 15.79 -3.26
N TYR A 453 19.06 15.53 -4.29
CA TYR A 453 20.44 15.08 -4.09
C TYR A 453 21.28 16.09 -3.32
N ARG A 454 21.19 17.39 -3.65
CA ARG A 454 21.88 18.46 -2.90
C ARG A 454 21.46 18.49 -1.44
N TYR A 455 20.17 18.34 -1.15
CA TYR A 455 19.66 18.23 0.21
C TYR A 455 20.23 17.00 0.94
N CYS A 456 20.22 15.84 0.30
CA CYS A 456 20.76 14.60 0.84
C CYS A 456 22.27 14.68 1.08
N ASP A 457 23.02 15.22 0.13
CA ASP A 457 24.48 15.40 0.20
C ASP A 457 24.90 16.39 1.29
N ALA A 458 24.09 17.42 1.55
CA ALA A 458 24.31 18.36 2.65
C ALA A 458 24.08 17.74 4.04
N MET A 459 23.27 16.67 4.11
CA MET A 459 22.93 15.95 5.34
C MET A 459 23.64 14.59 5.44
N ASP A 460 24.55 14.29 4.51
CA ASP A 460 25.24 13.00 4.35
C ASP A 460 24.26 11.80 4.37
N PHE A 461 23.15 11.90 3.65
CA PHE A 461 22.20 10.79 3.46
C PHE A 461 22.61 9.93 2.26
N GLU A 462 22.56 8.60 2.44
CA GLU A 462 22.61 7.65 1.33
C GLU A 462 21.26 7.66 0.59
N VAL A 463 21.31 7.84 -0.74
CA VAL A 463 20.13 7.82 -1.60
C VAL A 463 20.05 6.48 -2.33
N THR A 464 18.95 5.76 -2.14
CA THR A 464 18.69 4.45 -2.78
C THR A 464 17.42 4.53 -3.64
N MET A 465 17.58 4.93 -4.89
CA MET A 465 16.45 5.27 -5.75
C MET A 465 15.58 4.08 -6.15
N ASN A 466 14.27 4.32 -6.19
CA ASN A 466 13.28 3.41 -6.75
C ASN A 466 12.65 4.06 -7.98
N ILE A 467 12.74 3.41 -9.13
CA ILE A 467 12.07 3.90 -10.35
C ILE A 467 10.62 3.46 -10.32
N LEU A 468 9.69 4.41 -10.49
CA LEU A 468 8.28 4.07 -10.58
C LEU A 468 7.98 3.44 -11.94
N HIS A 469 7.54 2.19 -11.89
CA HIS A 469 7.07 1.45 -13.07
C HIS A 469 5.55 1.52 -13.21
N MET A 470 4.82 1.51 -12.08
CA MET A 470 3.36 1.55 -12.06
C MET A 470 2.85 2.54 -11.00
N PRO A 471 1.73 3.25 -11.26
CA PRO A 471 0.95 3.22 -12.50
C PRO A 471 1.66 3.97 -13.65
N ASP A 472 1.48 3.50 -14.89
CA ASP A 472 2.14 4.04 -16.10
C ASP A 472 2.07 5.57 -16.22
N ARG A 473 0.92 6.17 -15.87
CA ARG A 473 0.70 7.63 -15.90
C ARG A 473 1.69 8.43 -15.06
N LEU A 474 2.35 7.82 -14.07
CA LEU A 474 3.38 8.46 -13.25
C LEU A 474 4.79 7.97 -13.58
N ALA A 475 4.91 6.97 -14.45
CA ALA A 475 6.17 6.37 -14.83
C ALA A 475 6.91 7.26 -15.83
N ILE A 476 8.21 7.45 -15.59
CA ILE A 476 9.08 8.30 -16.42
C ILE A 476 9.30 7.75 -17.84
N HIS A 477 9.01 6.47 -18.08
CA HIS A 477 9.22 5.78 -19.35
C HIS A 477 8.36 6.34 -20.48
N HIS A 478 7.21 6.95 -20.17
CA HIS A 478 6.26 7.43 -21.17
C HIS A 478 6.43 8.92 -21.49
N LEU A 479 7.33 9.61 -20.80
CA LEU A 479 7.64 11.02 -21.05
C LEU A 479 8.38 11.21 -22.39
N PRO A 480 8.28 12.40 -23.02
CA PRO A 480 9.08 12.71 -24.19
C PRO A 480 10.58 12.54 -23.93
N PRO A 481 11.36 12.09 -24.94
CA PRO A 481 12.81 12.00 -24.83
C PRO A 481 13.47 13.29 -24.37
N ARG A 482 12.94 14.46 -24.78
CA ARG A 482 13.39 15.79 -24.36
C ARG A 482 13.42 15.94 -22.84
N VAL A 483 12.34 15.56 -22.15
CA VAL A 483 12.23 15.68 -20.69
C VAL A 483 13.25 14.78 -19.99
N ARG A 484 13.37 13.53 -20.45
CA ARG A 484 14.32 12.55 -19.87
C ARG A 484 15.77 12.99 -20.07
N LYS A 485 16.10 13.50 -21.27
CA LYS A 485 17.44 14.02 -21.59
C LYS A 485 17.76 15.30 -20.82
N ALA A 486 16.79 16.18 -20.61
CA ALA A 486 16.98 17.36 -19.76
C ALA A 486 17.30 16.97 -18.31
N ALA A 487 16.57 16.00 -17.75
CA ALA A 487 16.86 15.46 -16.43
C ALA A 487 18.23 14.77 -16.35
N ALA A 488 18.58 13.95 -17.37
CA ALA A 488 19.89 13.31 -17.46
C ALA A 488 21.04 14.32 -17.50
N ALA A 489 20.91 15.37 -18.32
CA ALA A 489 21.91 16.43 -18.43
C ALA A 489 22.13 17.16 -17.09
N ARG A 490 21.06 17.45 -16.34
CA ARG A 490 21.16 18.06 -15.00
C ARG A 490 21.90 17.16 -14.02
N LEU A 491 21.62 15.86 -14.04
CA LEU A 491 22.30 14.90 -13.17
C LEU A 491 23.78 14.75 -13.53
N LEU A 492 24.14 14.78 -14.82
CA LEU A 492 25.53 14.77 -15.27
C LEU A 492 26.28 16.05 -14.86
N ASP A 493 25.66 17.22 -15.06
CA ASP A 493 26.21 18.49 -14.60
C ASP A 493 26.45 18.48 -13.09
N TYR A 494 25.47 18.02 -12.30
CA TYR A 494 25.61 17.84 -10.86
C TYR A 494 26.73 16.87 -10.49
N HIS A 495 26.82 15.71 -11.18
CA HIS A 495 27.86 14.72 -10.97
C HIS A 495 29.28 15.29 -11.13
N ASP A 496 29.46 16.17 -12.12
CA ASP A 496 30.75 16.74 -12.49
C ASP A 496 31.14 17.96 -11.63
N THR A 497 30.17 18.67 -11.07
CA THR A 497 30.37 19.92 -10.31
C THR A 497 30.28 19.72 -8.79
N ASP A 498 29.06 19.51 -8.27
CA ASP A 498 28.72 19.63 -6.85
C ASP A 498 28.61 18.27 -6.12
N CYS A 499 28.45 17.17 -6.86
CA CYS A 499 28.07 15.88 -6.28
C CYS A 499 29.14 15.28 -5.37
N ARG A 500 28.72 14.84 -4.17
CA ARG A 500 29.60 14.18 -3.20
C ARG A 500 30.09 12.83 -3.73
N PRO A 501 31.34 12.42 -3.41
CA PRO A 501 31.91 11.17 -3.90
C PRO A 501 31.05 9.92 -3.68
N PHE A 502 30.34 9.84 -2.55
CA PHE A 502 29.49 8.70 -2.23
C PHE A 502 28.19 8.66 -3.05
N SER A 503 27.70 9.81 -3.51
CA SER A 503 26.47 9.91 -4.33
C SER A 503 26.74 9.75 -5.82
N LYS A 504 27.97 10.06 -6.28
CA LYS A 504 28.36 10.01 -7.71
C LYS A 504 27.95 8.72 -8.43
N PRO A 505 28.17 7.50 -7.89
CA PRO A 505 27.76 6.28 -8.58
C PRO A 505 26.25 6.22 -8.84
N SER A 506 25.44 6.60 -7.85
CA SER A 506 23.97 6.57 -7.97
C SER A 506 23.47 7.62 -8.98
N VAL A 507 24.01 8.83 -8.92
CA VAL A 507 23.67 9.94 -9.83
C VAL A 507 24.02 9.58 -11.27
N LEU A 508 25.24 9.07 -11.50
CA LEU A 508 25.70 8.68 -12.83
C LEU A 508 24.88 7.51 -13.39
N SER A 509 24.54 6.53 -12.55
CA SER A 509 23.69 5.41 -12.95
C SER A 509 22.31 5.88 -13.39
N LEU A 510 21.68 6.78 -12.63
CA LEU A 510 20.37 7.32 -12.99
C LEU A 510 20.45 8.19 -14.25
N ALA A 511 21.46 9.04 -14.38
CA ALA A 511 21.63 9.89 -15.56
C ALA A 511 21.75 9.04 -16.83
N ARG A 512 22.57 7.98 -16.80
CA ARG A 512 22.70 7.02 -17.90
C ARG A 512 21.42 6.24 -18.16
N TYR A 513 20.70 5.86 -17.12
CA TYR A 513 19.40 5.23 -17.26
C TYR A 513 18.44 6.14 -18.04
N LEU A 514 18.28 7.39 -17.60
CA LEU A 514 17.38 8.36 -18.24
C LEU A 514 17.77 8.68 -19.69
N ASP A 515 19.07 8.84 -19.97
CA ASP A 515 19.58 9.12 -21.31
C ASP A 515 19.44 7.91 -22.25
N GLY A 516 19.62 6.70 -21.71
CA GLY A 516 19.52 5.43 -22.44
C GLY A 516 18.09 4.93 -22.65
N LEU A 517 17.06 5.55 -22.06
CA LEU A 517 15.66 5.16 -22.27
C LEU A 517 15.22 5.46 -23.72
N ASP A 518 14.95 4.40 -24.47
CA ASP A 518 14.51 4.43 -25.87
C ASP A 518 12.98 4.33 -26.05
N THR A 519 12.23 4.12 -24.96
CA THR A 519 10.77 4.03 -25.01
C THR A 519 10.17 5.30 -25.62
N PRO A 520 9.21 5.17 -26.55
CA PRO A 520 8.65 6.32 -27.27
C PRO A 520 7.75 7.17 -26.36
N PHE A 521 7.59 8.44 -26.74
CA PHE A 521 6.61 9.33 -26.12
C PHE A 521 5.20 8.74 -26.31
N ASN A 522 4.51 8.42 -25.20
CA ASN A 522 3.14 7.93 -25.24
C ASN A 522 2.16 9.03 -24.83
N ARG A 523 1.50 9.64 -25.83
CA ARG A 523 0.55 10.74 -25.64
C ARG A 523 -0.69 10.33 -24.85
N ASP A 524 -1.15 9.09 -24.99
CA ASP A 524 -2.32 8.60 -24.27
C ASP A 524 -2.02 8.46 -22.77
N VAL A 525 -0.84 7.92 -22.43
CA VAL A 525 -0.40 7.84 -21.02
C VAL A 525 -0.18 9.24 -20.42
N VAL A 526 0.36 10.19 -21.19
CA VAL A 526 0.50 11.58 -20.72
C VAL A 526 -0.85 12.30 -20.64
N ARG A 527 -1.84 11.92 -21.44
CA ARG A 527 -3.24 12.35 -21.25
C ARG A 527 -3.82 11.80 -19.95
N GLU A 528 -3.57 10.53 -19.61
CA GLU A 528 -3.94 9.96 -18.31
C GLU A 528 -3.27 10.70 -17.14
N LEU A 529 -1.98 11.03 -17.27
CA LEU A 529 -1.26 11.87 -16.30
C LEU A 529 -1.95 13.21 -16.11
N MET A 530 -2.30 13.89 -17.20
CA MET A 530 -2.94 15.20 -17.17
C MET A 530 -4.28 15.14 -16.43
N LEU A 531 -5.16 14.22 -16.84
CA LEU A 531 -6.47 14.02 -16.21
C LEU A 531 -6.33 13.69 -14.72
N PHE A 532 -5.43 12.78 -14.37
CA PHE A 532 -5.13 12.41 -12.98
C PHE A 532 -4.66 13.61 -12.16
N THR A 533 -3.71 14.35 -12.72
CA THR A 533 -3.09 15.49 -12.06
C THR A 533 -4.10 16.61 -11.82
N ASN A 534 -4.90 16.94 -12.84
CA ASN A 534 -5.95 17.97 -12.77
C ASN A 534 -7.05 17.60 -11.77
N ASP A 535 -7.47 16.33 -11.76
CA ASP A 535 -8.45 15.83 -10.79
C ASP A 535 -7.98 16.03 -9.34
N LEU A 536 -6.72 15.66 -9.05
CA LEU A 536 -6.15 15.83 -7.72
C LEU A 536 -5.91 17.30 -7.37
N ASP A 537 -5.46 18.10 -8.33
CA ASP A 537 -5.24 19.54 -8.15
C ASP A 537 -6.51 20.27 -7.76
N ALA A 538 -7.63 19.98 -8.45
CA ALA A 538 -8.93 20.55 -8.15
C ALA A 538 -9.39 20.25 -6.72
N GLY A 539 -9.22 19.00 -6.25
CA GLY A 539 -9.62 18.57 -4.91
C GLY A 539 -8.68 19.04 -3.79
N ARG A 540 -7.40 19.31 -4.10
CA ARG A 540 -6.35 19.66 -3.13
C ARG A 540 -6.01 21.14 -3.08
N GLY A 541 -6.58 21.96 -3.98
CA GLY A 541 -6.18 23.36 -4.13
C GLY A 541 -4.73 23.52 -4.60
N GLN A 542 -4.23 22.55 -5.36
CA GLN A 542 -2.87 22.54 -5.90
C GLN A 542 -2.88 22.94 -7.39
N SER A 543 -1.71 23.22 -7.95
CA SER A 543 -1.58 23.53 -9.38
C SER A 543 -0.28 22.97 -9.94
N PHE A 544 -0.42 22.08 -10.92
CA PHE A 544 0.68 21.48 -11.66
C PHE A 544 1.42 22.54 -12.45
N ARG A 545 0.71 23.42 -13.17
CA ARG A 545 1.32 24.51 -13.93
C ARG A 545 2.15 25.45 -13.06
N ARG A 546 1.75 25.68 -11.81
CA ARG A 546 2.52 26.50 -10.87
C ARG A 546 3.78 25.78 -10.38
N THR A 547 3.66 24.50 -10.02
CA THR A 547 4.74 23.76 -9.35
C THR A 547 5.71 23.11 -10.34
N HIS A 548 5.27 22.84 -11.57
CA HIS A 548 6.02 22.12 -12.62
C HIS A 548 5.92 22.85 -13.98
N ALA A 549 6.03 24.18 -13.97
CA ALA A 549 5.89 25.03 -15.16
C ALA A 549 6.80 24.59 -16.33
N GLU A 550 8.06 24.25 -16.02
CA GLU A 550 9.02 23.78 -17.01
C GLU A 550 8.56 22.46 -17.65
N LEU A 551 8.06 21.51 -16.87
CA LEU A 551 7.58 20.25 -17.42
C LEU A 551 6.40 20.47 -18.37
N VAL A 552 5.48 21.38 -18.02
CA VAL A 552 4.37 21.77 -18.91
C VAL A 552 4.90 22.38 -20.22
N GLN A 553 5.91 23.24 -20.15
CA GLN A 553 6.53 23.82 -21.34
C GLN A 553 7.16 22.74 -22.24
N LEU A 554 7.95 21.82 -21.67
CA LEU A 554 8.59 20.75 -22.43
C LEU A 554 7.57 19.81 -23.09
N LEU A 555 6.44 19.52 -22.42
CA LEU A 555 5.34 18.76 -23.01
C LEU A 555 4.71 19.49 -24.21
N ALA A 556 4.50 20.80 -24.10
CA ALA A 556 3.97 21.62 -25.19
C ALA A 556 4.91 21.67 -26.39
N GLU A 557 6.22 21.77 -26.17
CA GLU A 557 7.25 21.70 -27.21
C GLU A 557 7.25 20.36 -27.98
N ASP A 558 6.84 19.27 -27.32
CA ASP A 558 6.64 17.95 -27.94
C ASP A 558 5.19 17.74 -28.44
N GLY A 559 4.42 18.83 -28.54
CA GLY A 559 3.09 18.90 -29.14
C GLY A 559 1.97 18.32 -28.27
N PHE A 560 2.15 18.31 -26.94
CA PHE A 560 1.11 17.98 -25.97
C PHE A 560 0.76 19.23 -25.15
N GLU A 561 -0.34 19.88 -25.50
CA GLU A 561 -0.87 21.01 -24.75
C GLU A 561 -1.60 20.53 -23.49
N TRP A 562 -1.14 20.99 -22.32
CA TRP A 562 -1.83 20.71 -21.07
C TRP A 562 -3.13 21.52 -21.02
N THR A 563 -4.27 20.86 -20.80
CA THR A 563 -5.60 21.50 -20.63
C THR A 563 -6.04 21.41 -19.17
N ASP A 564 -7.16 22.04 -18.83
CA ASP A 564 -7.75 21.98 -17.48
C ASP A 564 -8.84 20.89 -17.38
N GLU A 565 -8.84 19.93 -18.31
CA GLU A 565 -9.78 18.81 -18.34
C GLU A 565 -9.60 17.91 -17.10
N THR A 566 -10.72 17.53 -16.50
CA THR A 566 -10.80 16.64 -15.33
C THR A 566 -11.66 15.42 -15.65
N ARG A 567 -11.37 14.25 -15.06
CA ARG A 567 -12.17 13.03 -15.28
C ARG A 567 -13.18 12.81 -14.17
N PHE A 568 -12.77 12.93 -12.91
CA PHE A 568 -13.58 12.58 -11.74
C PHE A 568 -13.94 13.77 -10.86
N ALA A 569 -13.21 14.90 -10.95
CA ALA A 569 -13.49 16.06 -10.12
C ALA A 569 -14.80 16.77 -10.49
N ALA A 570 -15.18 16.79 -11.78
CA ALA A 570 -16.45 17.34 -12.24
C ALA A 570 -17.62 16.43 -11.81
N GLY A 571 -18.49 16.94 -10.91
CA GLY A 571 -19.64 16.19 -10.39
C GLY A 571 -19.36 15.35 -9.14
N ALA A 572 -18.13 15.34 -8.61
CA ALA A 572 -17.86 14.77 -7.30
C ALA A 572 -18.58 15.58 -6.21
N LEU A 573 -19.23 14.89 -5.25
CA LEU A 573 -19.76 15.52 -4.04
C LEU A 573 -18.65 16.37 -3.41
N LYS A 574 -18.81 17.70 -3.40
CA LYS A 574 -17.88 18.62 -2.75
C LYS A 574 -17.86 18.31 -1.25
N MET A 575 -16.87 17.55 -0.80
CA MET A 575 -16.62 17.38 0.64
C MET A 575 -16.29 18.74 1.25
N ARG A 576 -16.86 19.02 2.42
CA ARG A 576 -16.46 20.18 3.21
C ARG A 576 -14.95 20.07 3.51
N PRO A 577 -14.18 21.16 3.41
CA PRO A 577 -12.78 21.16 3.81
C PRO A 577 -12.68 20.72 5.28
N ALA A 578 -11.75 19.81 5.56
CA ALA A 578 -11.40 19.41 6.92
C ALA A 578 -11.10 20.69 7.72
N ARG A 579 -11.77 20.88 8.86
CA ARG A 579 -11.54 22.05 9.69
C ARG A 579 -10.23 21.82 10.46
N GLU A 580 -9.48 22.87 10.77
CA GLU A 580 -8.24 22.80 11.56
C GLU A 580 -8.35 22.00 12.88
N ARG A 581 -9.56 21.81 13.42
CA ARG A 581 -9.83 20.99 14.60
C ARG A 581 -9.76 19.47 14.39
N ASP A 582 -9.75 18.99 13.15
CA ASP A 582 -9.65 17.55 12.84
C ASP A 582 -8.22 17.01 13.04
N TYR A 583 -7.24 17.90 13.28
CA TYR A 583 -5.84 17.57 13.58
C TYR A 583 -5.47 17.70 15.07
N ALA A 584 -6.43 18.04 15.94
CA ALA A 584 -6.15 18.35 17.36
C ALA A 584 -6.01 17.11 18.28
N TRP A 585 -5.86 15.91 17.73
CA TRP A 585 -5.62 14.67 18.48
C TRP A 585 -4.37 13.91 18.00
N LEU A 586 -3.43 14.61 17.39
CA LEU A 586 -2.02 14.22 17.23
C LEU A 586 -1.18 15.15 18.11
#